data_AF-A0A0N1AA49-F1
#
_entry.id   AF-A0A0N1AA49-F1
#
_cell.length_a   1.000
_cell.length_b   1.000
_cell.length_c   1.000
_cell.angle_alpha   90.00
_cell.angle_beta   90.00
_cell.angle_gamma   90.00
#
_symmetry.space_group_name_H-M   'P 1'
#
loop_
_entity.id
_entity.type
_entity.pdbx_description
1 polymer ?
#
loop_
_entity_poly.entity_id
_entity_poly.type
_entity_poly.pdbx_seq_one_letter_code
_entity_poly.pdbx_strand_id
1 'polypeptide(L)'
;MKPLRTAAAALLLVLTGVAQAQLVVLSGRMGERALLVVDGQPYTVAVGQTVAGVKLLRWDGEVAQVERAGRSYPMRVGETPVLLGVAPPRTAGREIVLTAGSGGHFTAGGSINGKQVRFMVDTGATLVSLGKDDADRLGIDLSSARRGTTQTANGPVPVWLVTLNTVRVGEVELANVGAAVVPQPMPMVLLGNSFLSRLQMKRENDVMRLELR
;
A
#
# COMPACT_ATOMS: atom_id res chain seq x y z
N MET A 1 13.32 60.33 -40.24
CA MET A 1 12.37 59.19 -40.20
C MET A 1 13.09 57.97 -40.77
N LYS A 2 13.07 56.77 -40.20
CA LYS A 2 12.65 56.23 -38.88
C LYS A 2 13.76 55.24 -38.42
N PRO A 3 14.03 55.03 -37.11
CA PRO A 3 15.10 54.11 -36.69
C PRO A 3 14.69 52.64 -36.86
N LEU A 4 15.61 51.82 -37.36
CA LEU A 4 15.43 50.36 -37.46
C LEU A 4 15.65 49.74 -36.08
N ARG A 5 14.59 49.24 -35.45
CA ARG A 5 14.65 48.69 -34.08
C ARG A 5 15.11 47.24 -34.12
N THR A 6 16.20 46.94 -33.43
CA THR A 6 16.55 45.59 -33.01
C THR A 6 15.46 45.04 -32.09
N ALA A 7 14.95 43.85 -32.41
CA ALA A 7 13.93 43.17 -31.61
C ALA A 7 14.54 41.92 -30.97
N ALA A 8 15.02 42.08 -29.73
CA ALA A 8 15.33 40.96 -28.85
C ALA A 8 14.17 40.80 -27.85
N ALA A 9 13.57 39.60 -27.81
CA ALA A 9 12.65 39.15 -26.77
C ALA A 9 12.70 37.62 -26.78
N ALA A 10 13.37 36.97 -25.84
CA ALA A 10 12.97 36.75 -24.44
C ALA A 10 12.55 35.28 -24.27
N LEU A 11 13.54 34.40 -24.11
CA LEU A 11 13.33 32.99 -23.83
C LEU A 11 12.74 32.84 -22.41
N LEU A 12 11.46 32.47 -22.34
CA LEU A 12 10.75 32.33 -21.08
C LEU A 12 11.22 31.07 -20.34
N LEU A 13 12.18 31.24 -19.42
CA LEU A 13 12.71 30.14 -18.62
C LEU A 13 11.67 29.71 -17.56
N VAL A 14 10.87 28.69 -17.87
CA VAL A 14 9.95 28.08 -16.91
C VAL A 14 10.76 27.28 -15.88
N LEU A 15 11.09 27.92 -14.77
CA LEU A 15 11.67 27.28 -13.59
C LEU A 15 10.63 26.37 -12.93
N THR A 16 10.51 25.14 -13.44
CA THR A 16 9.75 24.08 -12.77
C THR A 16 10.42 23.77 -11.44
N GLY A 17 9.80 24.22 -10.33
CA GLY A 17 10.31 24.00 -8.99
C GLY A 17 10.43 22.52 -8.69
N VAL A 18 11.67 22.02 -8.63
CA VAL A 18 11.96 20.64 -8.24
C VAL A 18 11.66 20.51 -6.75
N ALA A 19 10.62 19.76 -6.39
CA ALA A 19 10.25 19.54 -5.00
C ALA A 19 11.41 18.82 -4.28
N GLN A 20 12.17 19.55 -3.46
CA GLN A 20 13.30 18.97 -2.75
C GLN A 20 12.82 17.95 -1.71
N ALA A 21 13.55 16.84 -1.62
CA ALA A 21 13.44 15.89 -0.52
C ALA A 21 13.65 16.61 0.81
N GLN A 22 12.79 16.32 1.78
CA GLN A 22 12.92 16.83 3.15
C GLN A 22 12.92 15.66 4.12
N LEU A 23 13.84 15.70 5.07
CA LEU A 23 14.01 14.67 6.07
C LEU A 23 13.09 14.97 7.26
N VAL A 24 12.10 14.10 7.51
CA VAL A 24 11.10 14.32 8.57
C VAL A 24 11.12 13.19 9.57
N VAL A 25 11.20 13.54 10.85
CA VAL A 25 11.13 12.63 12.00
C VAL A 25 9.96 13.04 12.88
N LEU A 26 9.17 12.07 13.34
CA LEU A 26 8.23 12.28 14.44
C LEU A 26 8.99 12.03 15.76
N SER A 27 9.34 13.10 16.46
CA SER A 27 10.21 13.06 17.64
C SER A 27 9.46 12.91 18.96
N GLY A 28 8.12 13.03 18.98
CA GLY A 28 7.31 12.85 20.19
C GLY A 28 6.05 13.71 20.23
N ARG A 29 5.56 13.98 21.44
CA ARG A 29 4.37 14.81 21.72
C ARG A 29 4.67 15.95 22.67
N MET A 30 3.96 17.07 22.51
CA MET A 30 3.89 18.15 23.50
C MET A 30 2.43 18.53 23.71
N GLY A 31 1.83 17.98 24.78
CA GLY A 31 0.38 17.96 24.95
C GLY A 31 -0.31 17.18 23.83
N GLU A 32 -1.34 17.78 23.23
CA GLU A 32 -2.07 17.22 22.07
C GLU A 32 -1.35 17.40 20.73
N ARG A 33 -0.19 18.07 20.71
CA ARG A 33 0.53 18.42 19.47
C ARG A 33 1.68 17.46 19.21
N ALA A 34 1.90 17.12 17.95
CA ALA A 34 3.05 16.32 17.53
C ALA A 34 4.31 17.19 17.41
N LEU A 35 5.46 16.63 17.79
CA LEU A 35 6.78 17.25 17.56
C LEU A 35 7.38 16.65 16.28
N LEU A 36 7.34 17.39 15.18
CA LEU A 36 7.98 17.01 13.92
C LEU A 36 9.33 17.70 13.80
N VAL A 37 10.40 16.96 13.52
CA VAL A 37 11.70 17.53 13.14
C VAL A 37 11.79 17.45 11.62
N VAL A 38 11.81 18.60 10.95
CA VAL A 38 11.92 18.73 9.48
C VAL A 38 13.29 19.34 9.16
N ASP A 39 14.11 18.62 8.39
CA ASP A 39 15.47 19.03 8.01
C ASP A 39 16.34 19.45 9.22
N GLY A 40 16.15 18.76 10.35
CA GLY A 40 16.83 19.04 11.63
C GLY A 40 16.18 20.14 12.50
N GLN A 41 15.16 20.85 12.01
CA GLN A 41 14.46 21.89 12.76
C GLN A 41 13.17 21.36 13.42
N PRO A 42 12.98 21.53 14.75
CA PRO A 42 11.79 21.05 15.46
C PRO A 42 10.59 22.01 15.31
N TYR A 43 9.42 21.44 15.02
CA TYR A 43 8.14 22.12 14.89
C TYR A 43 7.06 21.42 15.73
N THR A 44 6.24 22.20 16.43
CA THR A 44 5.11 21.68 17.21
C THR A 44 3.80 21.86 16.43
N VAL A 45 3.17 20.76 16.03
CA VAL A 45 2.12 20.74 15.01
C VAL A 45 0.82 20.19 15.59
N ALA A 46 -0.28 20.93 15.46
CA ALA A 46 -1.62 20.43 15.76
C ALA A 46 -2.23 19.69 14.57
N VAL A 47 -3.20 18.81 14.83
CA VAL A 47 -3.97 18.16 13.75
C VAL A 47 -4.64 19.23 12.87
N GLY A 48 -4.52 19.08 11.56
CA GLY A 48 -4.95 20.06 10.55
C GLY A 48 -3.91 21.13 10.19
N GLN A 49 -2.88 21.36 11.03
CA GLN A 49 -1.86 22.39 10.80
C GLN A 49 -0.79 21.93 9.80
N THR A 50 -0.30 22.87 8.98
CA THR A 50 0.84 22.68 8.06
C THR A 50 2.06 23.45 8.53
N VAL A 51 3.24 22.81 8.55
CA VAL A 51 4.55 23.42 8.82
C VAL A 51 5.56 22.93 7.79
N ALA A 52 6.44 23.79 7.27
CA ALA A 52 7.46 23.43 6.27
C ALA A 52 6.92 22.64 5.03
N GLY A 53 5.64 22.79 4.68
CA GLY A 53 4.96 22.04 3.61
C GLY A 53 4.44 20.65 4.01
N VAL A 54 4.55 20.27 5.29
CA VAL A 54 4.08 19.02 5.90
C VAL A 54 2.85 19.32 6.75
N LYS A 55 1.71 18.71 6.43
CA LYS A 55 0.43 18.87 7.14
C LYS A 55 0.14 17.67 8.03
N LEU A 56 -0.16 17.87 9.30
CA LEU A 56 -0.59 16.77 10.18
C LEU A 56 -2.07 16.46 9.90
N LEU A 57 -2.39 15.28 9.37
CA LEU A 57 -3.76 14.86 9.06
C LEU A 57 -4.47 14.21 10.24
N ARG A 58 -3.75 13.33 10.97
CA ARG A 58 -4.21 12.75 12.23
C ARG A 58 -3.04 12.44 13.14
N TRP A 59 -3.32 12.36 14.44
CA TRP A 59 -2.38 12.05 15.50
C TRP A 59 -3.12 11.33 16.62
N ASP A 60 -2.63 10.16 17.03
CA ASP A 60 -3.21 9.37 18.13
C ASP A 60 -2.28 9.24 19.35
N GLY A 61 -1.08 9.84 19.28
CA GLY A 61 -0.07 9.82 20.35
C GLY A 61 1.11 8.89 20.08
N GLU A 62 0.94 7.91 19.18
CA GLU A 62 1.96 6.93 18.78
C GLU A 62 2.21 6.99 17.26
N VAL A 63 1.15 7.15 16.48
CA VAL A 63 1.15 7.20 15.01
C VAL A 63 0.59 8.54 14.52
N ALA A 64 1.37 9.23 13.68
CA ALA A 64 0.89 10.34 12.86
C ALA A 64 0.55 9.86 11.45
N GLN A 65 -0.39 10.54 10.80
CA GLN A 65 -0.34 10.68 9.34
C GLN A 65 0.00 12.12 9.00
N VAL A 66 1.03 12.28 8.18
CA VAL A 66 1.43 13.57 7.62
C VAL A 66 1.19 13.59 6.12
N GLU A 67 0.83 14.73 5.58
CA GLU A 67 0.65 14.96 4.16
C GLU A 67 1.69 15.95 3.63
N ARG A 68 2.35 15.62 2.52
CA ARG A 68 3.18 16.56 1.76
C ARG A 68 2.88 16.41 0.27
N ALA A 69 2.67 17.53 -0.42
CA ALA A 69 2.34 17.57 -1.86
C ALA A 69 1.17 16.61 -2.25
N GLY A 70 0.11 16.55 -1.43
CA GLY A 70 -1.07 15.73 -1.68
C GLY A 70 -0.89 14.22 -1.45
N ARG A 71 0.21 13.79 -0.80
CA ARG A 71 0.47 12.38 -0.45
C ARG A 71 0.55 12.22 1.05
N SER A 72 -0.18 11.23 1.57
CA SER A 72 -0.21 10.88 2.99
C SER A 72 0.83 9.81 3.33
N TYR A 73 1.56 10.01 4.42
CA TYR A 73 2.60 9.13 4.94
C TYR A 73 2.31 8.81 6.40
N PRO A 74 2.23 7.53 6.81
CA PRO A 74 2.23 7.16 8.23
C PRO A 74 3.63 7.38 8.81
N MET A 75 3.71 7.80 10.07
CA MET A 75 4.95 7.94 10.83
C MET A 75 4.70 7.54 12.29
N ARG A 76 5.65 6.86 12.95
CA ARG A 76 5.61 6.64 14.40
C ARG A 76 6.70 7.40 15.13
N VAL A 77 6.50 7.60 16.44
CA VAL A 77 7.50 8.20 17.32
C VAL A 77 8.78 7.36 17.33
N GLY A 78 9.92 7.99 17.07
CA GLY A 78 11.22 7.31 17.14
C GLY A 78 11.55 6.37 15.98
N GLU A 79 10.73 6.33 14.92
CA GLU A 79 11.12 5.71 13.65
C GLU A 79 12.28 6.48 12.97
N THR A 80 13.01 5.80 12.09
CA THR A 80 14.07 6.42 11.28
C THR A 80 13.52 7.53 10.38
N PRO A 81 14.34 8.54 10.02
CA PRO A 81 13.85 9.70 9.28
C PRO A 81 13.26 9.34 7.92
N VAL A 82 12.06 9.84 7.65
CA VAL A 82 11.34 9.64 6.39
C VAL A 82 11.66 10.78 5.43
N LEU A 83 12.19 10.47 4.25
CA LEU A 83 12.42 11.45 3.19
C LEU A 83 11.10 11.76 2.45
N LEU A 84 10.37 12.77 2.93
CA LEU A 84 9.17 13.27 2.27
C LEU A 84 9.53 14.05 1.00
N GLY A 85 8.69 13.96 -0.03
CA GLY A 85 8.85 14.72 -1.29
C GLY A 85 9.96 14.20 -2.24
N VAL A 86 10.76 13.23 -1.81
CA VAL A 86 11.12 12.17 -2.78
C VAL A 86 9.78 11.54 -3.16
N ALA A 87 9.41 11.60 -4.45
CA ALA A 87 8.42 10.63 -4.90
C ALA A 87 9.05 9.26 -4.64
N PRO A 88 8.41 8.32 -3.89
CA PRO A 88 8.85 6.93 -3.93
C PRO A 88 9.07 6.59 -5.41
N PRO A 89 10.22 6.00 -5.75
CA PRO A 89 10.65 5.91 -7.14
C PRO A 89 9.48 5.42 -7.97
N ARG A 90 9.22 6.06 -9.12
CA ARG A 90 8.28 5.52 -10.12
C ARG A 90 8.90 4.30 -10.80
N THR A 91 9.36 3.34 -10.00
CA THR A 91 9.17 1.94 -10.30
C THR A 91 7.70 1.80 -10.68
N ALA A 92 7.42 1.57 -11.97
CA ALA A 92 6.06 1.26 -12.42
C ALA A 92 5.48 0.19 -11.48
N GLY A 93 4.19 0.27 -11.12
CA GLY A 93 3.57 -0.44 -9.99
C GLY A 93 3.97 -1.91 -9.86
N ARG A 94 5.06 -2.16 -9.13
CA ARG A 94 5.72 -3.47 -9.00
C ARG A 94 6.05 -3.83 -7.56
N GLU A 95 6.16 -2.88 -6.63
CA GLU A 95 6.46 -3.16 -5.23
C GLU A 95 5.23 -2.97 -4.33
N ILE A 96 5.01 -3.93 -3.44
CA ILE A 96 4.09 -3.84 -2.30
C ILE A 96 4.95 -3.89 -1.04
N VAL A 97 4.80 -2.92 -0.13
CA VAL A 97 5.44 -2.93 1.19
C VAL A 97 4.36 -3.13 2.25
N LEU A 98 4.51 -4.18 3.06
CA LEU A 98 3.59 -4.57 4.11
C LEU A 98 4.32 -4.56 5.46
N THR A 99 3.67 -4.04 6.50
CA THR A 99 4.12 -4.19 7.90
C THR A 99 3.31 -5.29 8.57
N ALA A 100 3.94 -6.05 9.46
CA ALA A 100 3.24 -7.02 10.29
C ALA A 100 2.22 -6.32 11.20
N GLY A 101 1.01 -6.89 11.30
CA GLY A 101 -0.01 -6.46 12.25
C GLY A 101 0.20 -7.08 13.63
N SER A 102 -0.70 -6.76 14.57
CA SER A 102 -0.81 -7.47 15.85
C SER A 102 -0.96 -8.98 15.61
N GLY A 103 -0.04 -9.78 16.15
CA GLY A 103 0.05 -11.22 15.89
C GLY A 103 1.05 -11.63 14.79
N GLY A 104 1.78 -10.70 14.17
CA GLY A 104 2.87 -11.02 13.24
C GLY A 104 2.44 -11.35 11.80
N HIS A 105 1.14 -11.26 11.49
CA HIS A 105 0.59 -11.50 10.16
C HIS A 105 0.71 -10.26 9.27
N PHE A 106 1.12 -10.45 8.01
CA PHE A 106 1.11 -9.38 7.01
C PHE A 106 -0.27 -9.32 6.36
N THR A 107 -0.89 -8.13 6.36
CA THR A 107 -2.22 -7.91 5.78
C THR A 107 -2.19 -6.74 4.80
N ALA A 108 -3.03 -6.81 3.78
CA ALA A 108 -3.07 -5.82 2.72
C ALA A 108 -4.51 -5.47 2.32
N GLY A 109 -4.74 -4.20 1.97
CA GLY A 109 -5.93 -3.81 1.21
C GLY A 109 -5.75 -4.15 -0.27
N GLY A 110 -6.83 -4.45 -0.96
CA GLY A 110 -6.80 -4.73 -2.39
C GLY A 110 -8.17 -4.96 -2.99
N SER A 111 -8.21 -5.54 -4.18
CA SER A 111 -9.46 -5.90 -4.85
C SER A 111 -9.36 -7.22 -5.62
N ILE A 112 -10.52 -7.88 -5.75
CA ILE A 112 -10.74 -9.03 -6.65
C ILE A 112 -11.83 -8.62 -7.61
N ASN A 113 -11.58 -8.76 -8.92
CA ASN A 113 -12.51 -8.35 -9.98
C ASN A 113 -13.05 -6.91 -9.78
N GLY A 114 -12.19 -5.99 -9.33
CA GLY A 114 -12.53 -4.59 -9.05
C GLY A 114 -13.25 -4.31 -7.72
N LYS A 115 -13.72 -5.33 -6.99
CA LYS A 115 -14.40 -5.18 -5.69
C LYS A 115 -13.42 -5.29 -4.53
N GLN A 116 -13.55 -4.42 -3.52
CA GLN A 116 -12.60 -4.35 -2.40
C GLN A 116 -12.61 -5.61 -1.52
N VAL A 117 -11.43 -6.02 -1.08
CA VAL A 117 -11.19 -7.11 -0.13
C VAL A 117 -10.03 -6.76 0.81
N ARG A 118 -9.90 -7.49 1.92
CA ARG A 118 -8.68 -7.51 2.73
C ARG A 118 -8.01 -8.87 2.59
N PHE A 119 -6.70 -8.85 2.36
CA PHE A 119 -5.84 -10.01 2.23
C PHE A 119 -5.01 -10.22 3.51
N MET A 120 -4.71 -11.48 3.81
CA MET A 120 -3.57 -11.89 4.65
C MET A 120 -2.60 -12.68 3.78
N VAL A 121 -1.30 -12.42 3.92
CA VAL A 121 -0.26 -13.20 3.22
C VAL A 121 -0.18 -14.59 3.83
N ASP A 122 -0.36 -15.62 3.01
CA ASP A 122 -0.22 -17.02 3.41
C ASP A 122 0.71 -17.74 2.42
N THR A 123 1.96 -17.94 2.83
CA THR A 123 2.97 -18.67 2.06
C THR A 123 2.75 -20.18 2.05
N GLY A 124 1.90 -20.71 2.93
CA GLY A 124 1.51 -22.13 2.95
C GLY A 124 0.38 -22.45 1.97
N ALA A 125 -0.48 -21.47 1.65
CA ALA A 125 -1.57 -21.64 0.70
C ALA A 125 -1.07 -21.76 -0.76
N THR A 126 -1.48 -22.81 -1.47
CA THR A 126 -1.18 -22.96 -2.91
C THR A 126 -1.95 -21.94 -3.77
N LEU A 127 -3.22 -21.70 -3.44
CA LEU A 127 -4.15 -20.83 -4.18
C LEU A 127 -4.59 -19.65 -3.33
N VAL A 128 -5.02 -18.55 -3.95
CA VAL A 128 -5.79 -17.52 -3.24
C VAL A 128 -7.04 -18.17 -2.67
N SER A 129 -7.29 -18.03 -1.36
CA SER A 129 -8.40 -18.73 -0.69
C SER A 129 -9.39 -17.75 -0.07
N LEU A 130 -10.68 -17.93 -0.33
CA LEU A 130 -11.76 -17.07 0.13
C LEU A 130 -12.98 -17.87 0.58
N GLY A 131 -13.77 -17.32 1.48
CA GLY A 131 -15.03 -17.93 1.93
C GLY A 131 -16.14 -17.79 0.89
N LYS A 132 -17.18 -18.62 1.00
CA LYS A 132 -18.35 -18.54 0.11
C LYS A 132 -19.02 -17.16 0.14
N ASP A 133 -19.15 -16.54 1.32
CA ASP A 133 -19.76 -15.22 1.47
C ASP A 133 -19.00 -14.13 0.68
N ASP A 134 -17.66 -14.24 0.63
CA ASP A 134 -16.84 -13.38 -0.22
C ASP A 134 -17.05 -13.71 -1.70
N ALA A 135 -17.13 -14.98 -2.09
CA ALA A 135 -17.40 -15.34 -3.49
C ALA A 135 -18.74 -14.78 -3.98
N ASP A 136 -19.81 -14.89 -3.18
CA ASP A 136 -21.13 -14.36 -3.49
C ASP A 136 -21.11 -12.83 -3.58
N ARG A 137 -20.50 -12.14 -2.59
CA ARG A 137 -20.31 -10.68 -2.58
C ARG A 137 -19.49 -10.19 -3.78
N LEU A 138 -18.46 -10.95 -4.16
CA LEU A 138 -17.62 -10.67 -5.32
C LEU A 138 -18.32 -10.98 -6.64
N GLY A 139 -19.40 -11.77 -6.64
CA GLY A 139 -20.12 -12.17 -7.86
C GLY A 139 -19.35 -13.24 -8.65
N ILE A 140 -18.66 -14.14 -7.95
CA ILE A 140 -17.94 -15.26 -8.53
C ILE A 140 -18.94 -16.41 -8.73
N ASP A 141 -19.17 -16.83 -9.97
CA ASP A 141 -20.04 -17.97 -10.25
C ASP A 141 -19.39 -19.29 -9.81
N LEU A 142 -20.10 -20.02 -8.96
CA LEU A 142 -19.70 -21.34 -8.45
C LEU A 142 -20.50 -22.49 -9.07
N SER A 143 -21.52 -22.20 -9.89
CA SER A 143 -22.43 -23.19 -10.47
C SER A 143 -21.72 -24.15 -11.43
N SER A 144 -20.79 -23.62 -12.22
CA SER A 144 -19.94 -24.33 -13.17
C SER A 144 -18.52 -24.63 -12.64
N ALA A 145 -18.20 -24.23 -11.40
CA ALA A 145 -16.87 -24.32 -10.85
C ALA A 145 -16.47 -25.78 -10.52
N ARG A 146 -15.23 -26.15 -10.89
CA ARG A 146 -14.69 -27.48 -10.63
C ARG A 146 -14.56 -27.71 -9.12
N ARG A 147 -15.06 -28.83 -8.62
CA ARG A 147 -14.85 -29.23 -7.21
C ARG A 147 -13.44 -29.82 -7.01
N GLY A 148 -12.88 -29.59 -5.83
CA GLY A 148 -11.63 -30.15 -5.36
C GLY A 148 -11.57 -30.22 -3.84
N THR A 149 -10.38 -30.49 -3.30
CA THR A 149 -10.10 -30.52 -1.85
C THR A 149 -8.83 -29.74 -1.59
N THR A 150 -8.79 -28.95 -0.51
CA THR A 150 -7.57 -28.31 -0.01
C THR A 150 -7.20 -28.89 1.35
N GLN A 151 -5.90 -28.99 1.63
CA GLN A 151 -5.41 -29.38 2.95
C GLN A 151 -5.33 -28.16 3.87
N THR A 152 -5.84 -28.29 5.08
CA THR A 152 -5.75 -27.27 6.13
C THR A 152 -5.19 -27.89 7.42
N ALA A 153 -4.86 -27.06 8.42
CA ALA A 153 -4.47 -27.54 9.75
C ALA A 153 -5.56 -28.42 10.42
N ASN A 154 -6.83 -28.21 10.07
CA ASN A 154 -7.97 -28.98 10.56
C ASN A 154 -8.34 -30.17 9.64
N GLY A 155 -7.45 -30.52 8.70
CA GLY A 155 -7.67 -31.61 7.74
C GLY A 155 -8.16 -31.17 6.36
N PRO A 156 -8.61 -32.12 5.51
CA PRO A 156 -9.10 -31.85 4.17
C PRO A 156 -10.43 -31.08 4.18
N VAL A 157 -10.53 -30.03 3.37
CA VAL A 157 -11.74 -29.20 3.19
C VAL A 157 -12.15 -29.23 1.71
N PRO A 158 -13.43 -29.52 1.37
CA PRO A 158 -13.90 -29.45 -0.01
C PRO A 158 -13.94 -28.00 -0.50
N VAL A 159 -13.59 -27.75 -1.76
CA VAL A 159 -13.52 -26.40 -2.35
C VAL A 159 -14.09 -26.34 -3.76
N TRP A 160 -14.49 -25.15 -4.18
CA TRP A 160 -14.66 -24.82 -5.61
C TRP A 160 -13.39 -24.15 -6.12
N LEU A 161 -12.84 -24.67 -7.21
CA LEU A 161 -11.68 -24.14 -7.90
C LEU A 161 -12.15 -23.18 -8.99
N VAL A 162 -11.69 -21.93 -8.93
CA VAL A 162 -12.07 -20.85 -9.83
C VAL A 162 -10.83 -20.09 -10.31
N THR A 163 -10.98 -19.30 -11.37
CA THR A 163 -9.98 -18.33 -11.82
C THR A 163 -10.53 -16.93 -11.60
N LEU A 164 -9.77 -16.10 -10.88
CA LEU A 164 -10.08 -14.69 -10.67
C LEU A 164 -9.56 -13.90 -11.88
N ASN A 165 -10.41 -13.05 -12.46
CA ASN A 165 -10.07 -12.27 -13.65
C ASN A 165 -8.92 -11.30 -13.33
N THR A 166 -9.05 -10.55 -12.22
CA THR A 166 -8.02 -9.66 -11.70
C THR A 166 -7.94 -9.75 -10.18
N VAL A 167 -6.70 -9.72 -9.66
CA VAL A 167 -6.38 -9.57 -8.24
C VAL A 167 -5.40 -8.42 -8.12
N ARG A 168 -5.76 -7.38 -7.36
CA ARG A 168 -4.89 -6.21 -7.11
C ARG A 168 -4.55 -6.12 -5.64
N VAL A 169 -3.27 -5.93 -5.32
CA VAL A 169 -2.75 -5.72 -3.96
C VAL A 169 -1.77 -4.56 -4.02
N GLY A 170 -2.06 -3.47 -3.32
CA GLY A 170 -1.34 -2.20 -3.52
C GLY A 170 -1.38 -1.78 -5.00
N GLU A 171 -0.21 -1.45 -5.55
CA GLU A 171 -0.03 -1.05 -6.95
C GLU A 171 0.11 -2.23 -7.93
N VAL A 172 0.21 -3.47 -7.45
CA VAL A 172 0.39 -4.65 -8.32
C VAL A 172 -0.97 -5.27 -8.65
N GLU A 173 -1.25 -5.43 -9.94
CA GLU A 173 -2.39 -6.18 -10.44
C GLU A 173 -1.93 -7.41 -11.23
N LEU A 174 -2.55 -8.56 -10.94
CA LEU A 174 -2.32 -9.82 -11.62
C LEU A 174 -3.64 -10.35 -12.21
N ALA A 175 -3.62 -10.63 -13.50
CA ALA A 175 -4.73 -11.28 -14.20
C ALA A 175 -4.65 -12.82 -14.08
N ASN A 176 -5.78 -13.50 -14.26
CA ASN A 176 -5.88 -14.96 -14.31
C ASN A 176 -5.22 -15.64 -13.11
N VAL A 177 -5.72 -15.38 -11.91
CA VAL A 177 -5.18 -15.92 -10.64
C VAL A 177 -6.05 -17.07 -10.17
N GLY A 178 -5.46 -18.26 -9.99
CA GLY A 178 -6.18 -19.43 -9.48
C GLY A 178 -6.58 -19.26 -8.02
N ALA A 179 -7.84 -19.58 -7.69
CA ALA A 179 -8.37 -19.47 -6.34
C ALA A 179 -9.20 -20.69 -5.93
N ALA A 180 -9.29 -20.89 -4.62
CA ALA A 180 -10.13 -21.89 -3.97
C ALA A 180 -11.18 -21.20 -3.09
N VAL A 181 -12.45 -21.45 -3.36
CA VAL A 181 -13.56 -21.00 -2.49
C VAL A 181 -13.87 -22.12 -1.51
N VAL A 182 -13.82 -21.83 -0.21
CA VAL A 182 -14.24 -22.77 0.86
C VAL A 182 -15.72 -22.54 1.23
N PRO A 183 -16.48 -23.57 1.65
CA PRO A 183 -17.88 -23.42 2.04
C PRO A 183 -18.12 -22.50 3.25
N GLN A 184 -17.19 -22.51 4.21
CA GLN A 184 -17.28 -21.71 5.43
C GLN A 184 -16.92 -20.23 5.19
N PRO A 185 -17.45 -19.31 6.01
CA PRO A 185 -16.96 -17.93 6.05
C PRO A 185 -15.48 -17.89 6.46
N MET A 186 -14.76 -16.88 5.98
CA MET A 186 -13.38 -16.59 6.35
C MET A 186 -13.27 -15.15 6.84
N PRO A 187 -12.44 -14.84 7.86
CA PRO A 187 -12.29 -13.47 8.36
C PRO A 187 -11.60 -12.54 7.36
N MET A 188 -10.84 -13.10 6.42
CA MET A 188 -10.16 -12.41 5.33
C MET A 188 -9.73 -13.38 4.23
N VAL A 189 -9.44 -12.86 3.05
CA VAL A 189 -8.91 -13.64 1.92
C VAL A 189 -7.45 -13.99 2.17
N LEU A 190 -7.05 -15.24 1.93
CA LEU A 190 -5.65 -15.67 2.00
C LEU A 190 -4.98 -15.46 0.64
N LEU A 191 -3.89 -14.72 0.62
CA LEU A 191 -3.10 -14.43 -0.57
C LEU A 191 -2.03 -15.51 -0.74
N GLY A 192 -2.38 -16.59 -1.44
CA GLY A 192 -1.52 -17.77 -1.64
C GLY A 192 -0.58 -17.69 -2.85
N ASN A 193 0.19 -18.76 -3.05
CA ASN A 193 1.27 -18.86 -4.02
C ASN A 193 0.87 -18.67 -5.49
N SER A 194 -0.38 -18.94 -5.88
CA SER A 194 -0.94 -18.55 -7.19
C SER A 194 -0.79 -17.05 -7.54
N PHE A 195 -0.68 -16.18 -6.52
CA PHE A 195 -0.33 -14.77 -6.63
C PHE A 195 1.15 -14.56 -6.23
N LEU A 196 1.56 -15.01 -5.04
CA LEU A 196 2.89 -14.72 -4.47
C LEU A 196 4.07 -15.24 -5.31
N SER A 197 3.91 -16.34 -6.05
CA SER A 197 4.99 -16.90 -6.89
C SER A 197 5.40 -16.00 -8.05
N ARG A 198 4.55 -15.05 -8.47
CA ARG A 198 4.85 -14.04 -9.49
C ARG A 198 5.66 -12.85 -8.94
N LEU A 199 5.89 -12.83 -7.63
CA LEU A 199 6.61 -11.80 -6.90
C LEU A 199 7.94 -12.37 -6.37
N GLN A 200 8.97 -11.54 -6.28
CA GLN A 200 10.11 -11.73 -5.40
C GLN A 200 9.71 -11.24 -4.00
N MET A 201 9.81 -12.11 -3.01
CA MET A 201 9.51 -11.77 -1.61
C MET A 201 10.81 -11.55 -0.84
N LYS A 202 10.90 -10.44 -0.11
CA LYS A 202 11.94 -10.18 0.90
C LYS A 202 11.24 -9.87 2.22
N ARG A 203 11.71 -10.44 3.33
CA ARG A 203 11.21 -10.14 4.67
C ARG A 203 12.38 -9.73 5.55
N GLU A 204 12.25 -8.56 6.16
CA GLU A 204 13.22 -7.96 7.08
C GLU A 204 12.46 -7.57 8.35
N ASN A 205 12.63 -8.35 9.41
CA ASN A 205 11.88 -8.22 10.67
C ASN A 205 10.35 -8.23 10.43
N ASP A 206 9.69 -7.12 10.78
CA ASP A 206 8.25 -6.88 10.64
C ASP A 206 7.87 -6.20 9.32
N VAL A 207 8.79 -6.13 8.35
CA VAL A 207 8.53 -5.58 7.01
C VAL A 207 8.65 -6.69 5.96
N MET A 208 7.66 -6.75 5.07
CA MET A 208 7.67 -7.61 3.89
C MET A 208 7.58 -6.74 2.63
N ARG A 209 8.51 -6.98 1.70
CA ARG A 209 8.53 -6.39 0.36
C ARG A 209 8.18 -7.47 -0.66
N LEU A 210 7.25 -7.18 -1.55
CA LEU A 210 6.84 -8.04 -2.66
C LEU A 210 7.06 -7.27 -3.96
N GLU A 211 8.00 -7.71 -4.78
CA GLU A 211 8.39 -7.04 -6.03
C GLU A 211 8.02 -7.92 -7.24
N LEU A 212 7.32 -7.37 -8.25
CA LEU A 212 6.95 -8.12 -9.46
C LEU A 212 8.20 -8.49 -10.27
N ARG A 213 8.29 -9.77 -10.63
CA ARG A 213 9.39 -10.34 -11.43
C ARG A 213 9.35 -9.88 -12.89
#